data_AF-A0A8S2XM82-F1
#
_entry.id   AF-A0A8S2XM82-F1
#
_cell.length_a   1.000
_cell.length_b   1.000
_cell.length_c   1.000
_cell.angle_alpha   90.00
_cell.angle_beta   90.00
_cell.angle_gamma   90.00
#
_symmetry.space_group_name_H-M   'P 1'
#
loop_
_entity.id
_entity.type
_entity.pdbx_description
1 polymer ?
#
loop_
_entity_poly.entity_id
_entity_poly.type
_entity_poly.pdbx_seq_one_letter_code
_entity_poly.pdbx_strand_id
1 'polypeptide(L)'
;TDDRTEEERGLEPLKNNSFQIPKSRYSSIDCYISPESAKFNDIEVVQDKDAFHRLTSNGIDHLLAQHIAHLFIRDTLVLFEEKIELNDEEDTEHFENINSTNWQSMRFKLPPVNSNIGWRVEFRPTEVCS
;
A
#
# COMPACT_ATOMS: atom_id res chain seq x y z
N THR A 1 10.92 0.39 10.42
CA THR A 1 11.87 -0.75 10.41
C THR A 1 11.67 -1.51 9.13
N ASP A 2 12.74 -1.97 8.49
CA ASP A 2 12.68 -2.82 7.29
C ASP A 2 12.43 -4.27 7.74
N ASP A 3 11.24 -4.78 7.45
CA ASP A 3 10.74 -6.10 7.84
C ASP A 3 11.00 -7.20 6.80
N ARG A 4 11.59 -6.85 5.64
CA ARG A 4 11.85 -7.83 4.58
C ARG A 4 12.82 -8.91 5.04
N THR A 5 12.43 -10.16 4.82
CA THR A 5 13.26 -11.36 4.91
C THR A 5 14.36 -11.38 3.84
N GLU A 6 15.30 -12.32 3.96
CA GLU A 6 16.35 -12.52 2.94
C GLU A 6 15.77 -12.94 1.59
N GLU A 7 14.70 -13.73 1.58
CA GLU A 7 13.97 -14.13 0.37
C GLU A 7 13.34 -12.91 -0.32
N GLU A 8 12.62 -12.07 0.43
CA GLU A 8 12.00 -10.86 -0.11
C GLU A 8 13.03 -9.83 -0.59
N ARG A 9 14.24 -9.80 0.00
CA ARG A 9 15.35 -8.97 -0.49
C ARG A 9 16.03 -9.54 -1.73
N GLY A 10 15.65 -10.74 -2.18
CA GLY A 10 16.28 -11.45 -3.29
C GLY A 10 17.69 -11.97 -2.97
N LEU A 11 18.04 -12.09 -1.68
CA LEU A 11 19.31 -12.68 -1.23
C LEU A 11 19.25 -14.20 -1.23
N GLU A 12 18.05 -14.75 -1.00
CA GLU A 12 17.76 -16.18 -1.09
C GLU A 12 16.59 -16.42 -2.06
N PRO A 13 16.46 -17.62 -2.66
CA PRO A 13 15.31 -17.98 -3.50
C PRO A 13 14.00 -17.96 -2.70
N LEU A 14 12.91 -17.50 -3.32
CA LEU A 14 11.56 -17.54 -2.73
C LEU A 14 11.15 -19.00 -2.44
N LYS A 15 10.86 -19.30 -1.18
CA LYS A 15 10.34 -20.59 -0.72
C LYS A 15 9.11 -20.41 0.16
N ASN A 16 9.14 -19.43 1.06
CA ASN A 16 8.09 -19.16 2.02
C ASN A 16 7.33 -17.87 1.69
N ASN A 17 7.96 -16.95 0.95
CA ASN A 17 7.36 -15.68 0.55
C ASN A 17 6.91 -15.69 -0.92
N SER A 18 5.93 -14.85 -1.23
CA SER A 18 5.36 -14.73 -2.58
C SER A 18 6.06 -13.69 -3.45
N PHE A 19 6.82 -12.76 -2.85
CA PHE A 19 7.30 -11.56 -3.53
C PHE A 19 8.77 -11.28 -3.24
N GLN A 20 9.52 -10.88 -4.28
CA GLN A 20 10.77 -10.13 -4.10
C GLN A 20 10.41 -8.65 -4.06
N ILE A 21 10.76 -7.96 -2.97
CA ILE A 21 10.31 -6.61 -2.70
C ILE A 21 11.53 -5.66 -2.66
N PRO A 22 11.68 -4.76 -3.65
CA PRO A 22 12.92 -4.02 -3.85
C PRO A 22 13.19 -2.96 -2.77
N LYS A 23 12.14 -2.39 -2.17
CA LYS A 23 12.24 -1.33 -1.16
C LYS A 23 11.66 -1.76 0.18
N SER A 24 12.11 -1.11 1.26
CA SER A 24 11.44 -1.17 2.56
C SER A 24 10.04 -0.55 2.48
N ARG A 25 9.12 -0.98 3.35
CA ARG A 25 7.83 -0.30 3.57
C ARG A 25 8.00 1.15 4.05
N TYR A 26 9.19 1.51 4.57
CA TYR A 26 9.59 2.89 4.82
C TYR A 26 10.51 3.36 3.68
N SER A 27 9.97 4.06 2.67
CA SER A 27 10.75 4.49 1.49
C SER A 27 10.07 5.63 0.72
N SER A 28 10.55 5.97 -0.48
CA SER A 28 9.84 6.85 -1.41
C SER A 28 8.60 6.17 -2.00
N ILE A 29 7.69 6.94 -2.61
CA ILE A 29 6.60 6.37 -3.43
C ILE A 29 7.10 5.44 -4.53
N ASP A 30 6.25 4.49 -4.92
CA ASP A 30 6.53 3.46 -5.93
C ASP A 30 6.00 3.81 -7.32
N CYS A 31 4.89 4.56 -7.40
CA CYS A 31 4.24 4.90 -8.65
C CYS A 31 3.38 6.17 -8.54
N TYR A 32 3.11 6.76 -9.70
CA TYR A 32 2.10 7.78 -9.91
C TYR A 32 0.74 7.13 -10.17
N ILE A 33 -0.30 7.72 -9.59
CA ILE A 33 -1.70 7.25 -9.72
C ILE A 33 -2.52 8.05 -10.76
N SER A 34 -1.96 9.12 -11.34
CA SER A 34 -2.67 9.92 -12.35
C SER A 34 -2.36 9.47 -13.78
N PRO A 35 -3.35 9.39 -14.68
CA PRO A 35 -3.12 9.02 -16.08
C PRO A 35 -2.08 9.88 -16.80
N GLU A 36 -2.05 11.19 -16.52
CA GLU A 36 -1.13 12.15 -17.13
C GLU A 36 0.34 11.89 -16.75
N SER A 37 0.54 11.27 -15.59
CA SER A 37 1.85 10.94 -15.04
C SER A 37 2.25 9.49 -15.30
N ALA A 38 1.39 8.68 -15.93
CA ALA A 38 1.63 7.25 -16.18
C ALA A 38 2.94 6.99 -16.94
N LYS A 39 3.30 7.90 -17.86
CA LYS A 39 4.56 7.86 -18.62
C LYS A 39 5.82 7.96 -17.77
N PHE A 40 5.70 8.37 -16.51
CA PHE A 40 6.80 8.45 -15.54
C PHE A 40 6.88 7.23 -14.62
N ASN A 41 5.96 6.27 -14.73
CA ASN A 41 6.09 4.96 -14.09
C ASN A 41 7.01 4.09 -14.97
N ASP A 42 8.32 4.30 -14.85
CA ASP A 42 9.37 3.64 -15.64
C ASP A 42 10.00 2.42 -14.95
N ILE A 43 9.54 2.09 -13.74
CA ILE A 43 9.98 0.96 -12.93
C ILE A 43 8.80 0.01 -12.75
N GLU A 44 9.07 -1.30 -12.81
CA GLU A 44 8.06 -2.32 -12.54
C GLU A 44 7.65 -2.27 -11.06
N VAL A 45 6.33 -2.14 -10.82
CA VAL A 45 5.74 -2.14 -9.49
C VAL A 45 5.33 -3.56 -9.13
N VAL A 46 6.02 -4.15 -8.16
CA VAL A 46 5.64 -5.45 -7.58
C VAL A 46 4.26 -5.30 -6.95
N GLN A 47 3.30 -6.16 -7.28
CA GLN A 47 1.93 -6.02 -6.82
C GLN A 47 1.29 -7.39 -6.57
N ASP A 48 0.34 -7.42 -5.63
CA ASP A 48 -0.52 -8.58 -5.46
C ASP A 48 -1.52 -8.64 -6.64
N LYS A 49 -1.38 -9.69 -7.47
CA LYS A 49 -2.18 -9.82 -8.69
C LYS A 49 -3.66 -10.09 -8.39
N ASP A 50 -3.96 -10.78 -7.31
CA ASP A 50 -5.34 -11.11 -6.96
C ASP A 50 -6.07 -9.87 -6.42
N ALA A 51 -5.40 -9.08 -5.59
CA ALA A 51 -5.87 -7.76 -5.16
C ALA A 51 -6.08 -6.83 -6.37
N PHE A 52 -5.09 -6.76 -7.28
CA PHE A 52 -5.18 -5.94 -8.50
C PHE A 52 -6.39 -6.34 -9.37
N HIS A 53 -6.57 -7.64 -9.63
CA HIS A 53 -7.71 -8.13 -10.40
C HIS A 53 -9.04 -7.86 -9.71
N ARG A 54 -9.12 -8.03 -8.38
CA ARG A 54 -10.34 -7.73 -7.61
C ARG A 54 -10.71 -6.26 -7.73
N LEU A 55 -9.75 -5.34 -7.58
CA LEU A 55 -9.98 -3.90 -7.69
C LEU A 55 -10.44 -3.49 -9.09
N THR A 56 -9.71 -3.92 -10.12
CA THR A 56 -10.05 -3.57 -11.51
C THR A 56 -11.38 -4.16 -11.97
N SER A 57 -11.71 -5.38 -11.54
CA SER A 57 -13.00 -6.03 -11.85
C SER A 57 -14.19 -5.31 -11.19
N ASN A 58 -13.95 -4.54 -10.13
CA ASN A 58 -14.94 -3.70 -9.45
C ASN A 58 -14.91 -2.23 -9.91
N GLY A 59 -14.21 -1.93 -11.02
CA GLY A 59 -14.24 -0.61 -11.66
C GLY A 59 -13.25 0.41 -11.11
N ILE A 60 -12.29 0.01 -10.25
CA ILE A 60 -11.18 0.87 -9.85
C ILE A 60 -10.23 1.03 -11.04
N ASP A 61 -9.78 2.26 -11.28
CA ASP A 61 -8.88 2.56 -12.39
C ASP A 61 -7.53 1.82 -12.26
N HIS A 62 -6.89 1.56 -13.39
CA HIS A 62 -5.69 0.73 -13.47
C HIS A 62 -4.55 1.21 -12.54
N LEU A 63 -4.27 2.51 -12.51
CA LEU A 63 -3.12 3.05 -11.78
C LEU A 63 -3.38 3.07 -10.27
N LEU A 64 -4.59 3.45 -9.86
CA LEU A 64 -5.01 3.36 -8.46
C LEU A 64 -5.07 1.92 -7.98
N ALA A 65 -5.57 0.99 -8.81
CA ALA A 65 -5.60 -0.43 -8.49
C ALA A 65 -4.18 -1.00 -8.32
N GLN A 66 -3.25 -0.64 -9.21
CA GLN A 66 -1.84 -1.01 -9.08
C GLN A 66 -1.21 -0.45 -7.80
N HIS A 67 -1.47 0.82 -7.48
CA HIS A 67 -0.98 1.42 -6.25
C HIS A 67 -1.48 0.69 -5.00
N ILE A 68 -2.80 0.43 -4.91
CA ILE A 68 -3.37 -0.28 -3.77
C ILE A 68 -2.84 -1.72 -3.70
N ALA A 69 -2.82 -2.44 -4.82
CA ALA A 69 -2.31 -3.81 -4.88
C ALA A 69 -0.83 -3.92 -4.51
N HIS A 70 -0.03 -2.89 -4.76
CA HIS A 70 1.34 -2.81 -4.26
C HIS A 70 1.41 -2.76 -2.73
N LEU A 71 0.48 -2.09 -2.06
CA LEU A 71 0.46 -2.05 -0.58
C LEU A 71 0.20 -3.44 0.02
N PHE A 72 -0.58 -4.28 -0.67
CA PHE A 72 -0.96 -5.63 -0.23
C PHE A 72 0.14 -6.69 -0.41
N ILE A 73 1.31 -6.35 -0.95
CA ILE A 73 2.48 -7.26 -0.93
C ILE A 73 3.10 -7.38 0.47
N ARG A 74 2.54 -6.67 1.46
CA ARG A 74 3.03 -6.56 2.83
C ARG A 74 2.09 -7.25 3.79
N ASP A 75 2.67 -7.93 4.76
CA ASP A 75 1.93 -8.44 5.90
C ASP A 75 1.51 -7.33 6.86
N THR A 76 0.39 -7.54 7.57
CA THR A 76 -0.02 -6.71 8.69
C THR A 76 0.98 -6.84 9.84
N LEU A 77 1.48 -5.72 10.36
CA LEU A 77 2.49 -5.73 11.43
C LEU A 77 1.89 -5.96 12.82
N VAL A 78 0.73 -5.35 13.08
CA VAL A 78 0.07 -5.39 14.39
C VAL A 78 -1.42 -5.46 14.15
N LEU A 79 -2.07 -6.52 14.64
CA LEU A 79 -3.52 -6.67 14.64
C LEU A 79 -3.96 -7.04 16.06
N PHE A 80 -4.91 -6.28 16.60
CA PHE A 80 -5.51 -6.55 17.90
C PHE A 80 -6.62 -7.60 17.76
N GLU A 81 -6.79 -8.46 18.76
CA GLU A 81 -7.77 -9.56 18.72
C GLU A 81 -9.20 -9.03 18.54
N GLU A 82 -9.52 -7.90 19.16
CA GLU A 82 -10.82 -7.23 19.06
C GLU A 82 -11.08 -6.61 17.68
N LYS A 83 -10.06 -6.59 16.81
CA LYS A 83 -10.09 -6.01 15.46
C LYS A 83 -9.97 -7.08 14.37
N ILE A 84 -10.02 -8.37 14.71
CA ILE A 84 -10.00 -9.46 13.73
C ILE A 84 -11.30 -9.46 12.92
N GLU A 85 -12.44 -9.43 13.59
CA GLU A 85 -13.76 -9.47 12.96
C GLU A 85 -14.39 -8.08 12.99
N LEU A 86 -14.49 -7.46 11.81
CA LEU A 86 -15.09 -6.14 11.61
C LEU A 86 -16.14 -6.19 10.50
N ASN A 87 -17.03 -5.20 10.48
CA ASN A 87 -18.01 -5.05 9.41
C ASN A 87 -17.41 -4.16 8.30
N ASP A 88 -17.06 -4.78 7.16
CA ASP A 88 -16.47 -4.09 5.99
C ASP A 88 -17.36 -2.98 5.41
N GLU A 89 -18.68 -2.98 5.69
CA GLU A 89 -19.59 -1.91 5.24
C GLU A 89 -19.51 -0.65 6.11
N GLU A 90 -18.99 -0.76 7.33
CA GLU A 90 -18.99 0.29 8.34
C GLU A 90 -17.58 0.70 8.81
N ASP A 91 -16.57 -0.15 8.56
CA ASP A 91 -15.21 0.01 9.04
C ASP A 91 -14.17 -0.17 7.90
N THR A 92 -13.06 0.57 7.99
CA THR A 92 -11.93 0.53 7.06
C THR A 92 -10.61 0.14 7.76
N GLU A 93 -10.66 -0.26 9.03
CA GLU A 93 -9.49 -0.50 9.87
C GLU A 93 -8.55 -1.56 9.29
N HIS A 94 -9.08 -2.65 8.70
CA HIS A 94 -8.23 -3.67 8.05
C HIS A 94 -7.41 -3.08 6.90
N PHE A 95 -8.03 -2.24 6.08
CA PHE A 95 -7.33 -1.52 5.04
C PHE A 95 -6.33 -0.51 5.61
N GLU A 96 -6.74 0.26 6.62
CA GLU A 96 -5.87 1.25 7.27
C GLU A 96 -4.68 0.60 7.99
N ASN A 97 -4.78 -0.65 8.44
CA ASN A 97 -3.65 -1.40 9.00
C ASN A 97 -2.52 -1.55 7.97
N ILE A 98 -2.85 -1.91 6.74
CA ILE A 98 -1.89 -2.01 5.63
C ILE A 98 -1.45 -0.61 5.16
N ASN A 99 -2.39 0.31 4.93
CA ASN A 99 -2.09 1.64 4.39
C ASN A 99 -1.25 2.49 5.35
N SER A 100 -1.55 2.44 6.65
CA SER A 100 -0.84 3.24 7.66
C SER A 100 0.57 2.74 7.95
N THR A 101 0.83 1.46 7.68
CA THR A 101 2.12 0.80 7.88
C THR A 101 2.97 0.69 6.59
N ASN A 102 2.52 1.29 5.50
CA ASN A 102 3.35 1.61 4.33
C ASN A 102 3.75 3.09 4.40
N TRP A 103 4.92 3.36 4.99
CA TRP A 103 5.42 4.71 5.24
C TRP A 103 6.20 5.25 4.05
N GLN A 104 5.47 5.73 3.05
CA GLN A 104 6.05 6.38 1.88
C GLN A 104 6.29 7.90 2.06
N SER A 105 7.01 8.51 1.11
CA SER A 105 7.21 9.97 1.05
C SER A 105 5.90 10.75 0.84
N MET A 106 4.91 10.14 0.19
CA MET A 106 3.56 10.66 0.06
C MET A 106 2.57 9.57 0.47
N ARG A 107 1.41 9.94 0.99
CA ARG A 107 0.32 8.99 1.26
C ARG A 107 -0.98 9.45 0.68
N PHE A 108 -1.61 8.58 -0.10
CA PHE A 108 -2.98 8.76 -0.52
C PHE A 108 -3.91 8.20 0.56
N LYS A 109 -4.87 9.00 1.02
CA LYS A 109 -5.79 8.61 2.10
C LYS A 109 -7.21 8.60 1.58
N LEU A 110 -7.87 7.47 1.75
CA LEU A 110 -9.29 7.34 1.44
C LEU A 110 -10.13 8.24 2.36
N PRO A 111 -11.34 8.64 1.91
CA PRO A 111 -12.36 9.23 2.76
C PRO A 111 -12.70 8.26 3.90
N PRO A 112 -12.71 8.71 5.16
CA PRO A 112 -13.21 7.88 6.25
C PRO A 112 -14.70 7.60 6.08
N VAL A 113 -15.14 6.39 6.46
CA VAL A 113 -16.57 6.06 6.54
C VAL A 113 -17.26 7.01 7.53
N ASN A 114 -18.51 7.38 7.28
CA ASN A 114 -19.32 8.22 8.17
C ASN A 114 -18.72 9.61 8.47
N SER A 115 -17.95 10.18 7.53
CA SER A 115 -17.33 11.49 7.68
C SER A 115 -17.58 12.39 6.46
N ASN A 116 -17.53 13.71 6.67
CA ASN A 116 -17.55 14.71 5.59
C ASN A 116 -16.14 14.95 5.01
N ILE A 117 -15.12 14.21 5.46
CA ILE A 117 -13.74 14.34 4.99
C ILE A 117 -13.58 13.60 3.66
N GLY A 118 -13.12 14.30 2.62
CA GLY A 118 -12.83 13.72 1.32
C GLY A 118 -11.46 13.01 1.21
N TRP A 119 -11.06 12.73 -0.02
CA TRP A 119 -9.74 12.21 -0.36
C TRP A 119 -8.64 13.19 0.06
N ARG A 120 -7.53 12.66 0.59
CA ARG A 120 -6.42 13.49 1.09
C ARG A 120 -5.08 12.97 0.58
N VAL A 121 -4.12 13.89 0.53
CA VAL A 121 -2.71 13.60 0.28
C VAL A 121 -1.91 14.09 1.47
N GLU A 122 -1.03 13.24 1.99
CA GLU A 122 -0.10 13.58 3.07
C GLU A 122 1.32 13.71 2.51
N PHE A 123 1.94 14.88 2.70
CA PHE A 123 3.33 15.14 2.34
C PHE A 123 4.22 14.90 3.57
N ARG A 124 5.13 13.92 3.47
CA ARG A 124 5.93 13.40 4.59
C ARG A 124 7.47 13.66 4.55
N PRO A 125 8.10 14.20 3.48
CA PRO A 125 9.56 14.37 3.46
C PRO A 125 10.12 15.49 4.34
N THR A 126 9.30 16.37 4.91
CA THR A 126 9.80 17.53 5.67
C THR A 126 10.47 17.10 6.96
N GLU A 127 11.71 17.56 7.16
CA GLU A 127 12.35 17.52 8.48
C GLU A 127 11.73 18.57 9.42
N VAL A 128 11.70 18.27 10.70
CA VAL A 128 11.25 19.22 11.73
C VAL A 128 12.43 20.12 12.09
N CYS A 129 12.28 21.43 11.88
CA CYS A 129 13.25 22.40 12.37
C CYS A 129 13.05 22.60 13.89
N SER A 130 14.08 22.28 14.68
CA SER A 130 14.13 22.53 16.13
C SER A 130 14.60 23.93 16.47
#